data_AF-A0A433DNS5-F1
#
_entry.id   AF-A0A433DNS5-F1
#
_cell.length_a   1.000
_cell.length_b   1.000
_cell.length_c   1.000
_cell.angle_alpha   90.00
_cell.angle_beta   90.00
_cell.angle_gamma   90.00
#
_symmetry.space_group_name_H-M   'P 1'
#
loop_
_entity.id
_entity.type
_entity.pdbx_description
1 polymer ?
#
loop_
_entity_poly.entity_id
_entity_poly.type
_entity_poly.pdbx_seq_one_letter_code
_entity_poly.pdbx_strand_id
1 'polypeptide(L)'
;MPGLGWEDWTVARVDPLRLSADWGWKVTRPSGRGFDDDPADYAASLRDGSSIPIEEAPGVLLRRRKQPWHRAAPHASGANYLPFTAEVPFGLWIFTLVPHDEERSGRTWGQRIWFRVPAWWALGPQGRSTAALLTRLEKLTWDEVLTLRRSYNQAWPTDREDPAWYEAQNLARQTNRATLKNALIKHTEAALTRAARIHGKRVRNFSDEQKTVCFAATALAIEDLSPSLAHRLLGPLRLALGDVHTYPVPTWADSL
;
A
#
# COMPACT_ATOMS: atom_id res chain seq x y z
N MET A 1 19.21 7.38 -21.82
CA MET A 1 20.08 7.16 -20.64
C MET A 1 19.36 6.23 -19.68
N PRO A 2 20.07 5.28 -19.04
CA PRO A 2 19.48 4.27 -18.17
C PRO A 2 19.21 4.80 -16.76
N GLY A 3 18.10 4.38 -16.15
CA GLY A 3 17.77 4.61 -14.73
C GLY A 3 16.47 5.37 -14.48
N LEU A 4 15.33 4.78 -14.81
CA LEU A 4 14.00 5.31 -14.47
C LEU A 4 13.75 5.30 -12.95
N GLY A 5 13.42 6.47 -12.39
CA GLY A 5 12.30 6.60 -11.43
C GLY A 5 12.61 6.56 -9.92
N TRP A 6 13.34 7.54 -9.38
CA TRP A 6 13.34 7.89 -7.95
C TRP A 6 12.91 9.34 -7.69
N GLU A 7 12.13 9.93 -8.60
CA GLU A 7 11.58 11.27 -8.41
C GLU A 7 10.39 11.19 -7.45
N ASP A 8 10.60 11.47 -6.16
CA ASP A 8 9.59 12.14 -5.30
C ASP A 8 10.02 12.45 -3.83
N TRP A 9 11.31 12.49 -3.48
CA TRP A 9 11.77 12.92 -2.14
C TRP A 9 12.43 14.32 -2.13
N THR A 10 12.87 14.74 -3.30
CA THR A 10 13.53 16.02 -3.55
C THR A 10 12.57 17.20 -3.39
N VAL A 11 11.28 17.03 -3.72
CA VAL A 11 10.23 18.04 -3.51
C VAL A 11 10.02 18.31 -2.02
N ALA A 12 10.05 17.26 -1.19
CA ALA A 12 9.94 17.37 0.27
C ALA A 12 11.26 17.80 0.95
N ARG A 13 12.39 17.88 0.21
CA ARG A 13 13.76 18.10 0.74
C ARG A 13 14.13 17.15 1.88
N VAL A 14 13.61 15.93 1.84
CA VAL A 14 13.80 14.92 2.89
C VAL A 14 14.36 13.67 2.25
N ASP A 15 15.49 13.15 2.75
CA ASP A 15 16.06 11.90 2.25
C ASP A 15 15.42 10.71 2.99
N PRO A 16 14.61 9.87 2.30
CA PRO A 16 13.91 8.73 2.90
C PRO A 16 14.82 7.67 3.48
N LEU A 17 16.02 7.53 2.92
CA LEU A 17 17.02 6.55 3.33
C LEU A 17 17.82 7.06 4.53
N ARG A 18 17.65 8.32 4.91
CA ARG A 18 18.35 9.00 6.01
C ARG A 18 17.41 9.72 6.97
N LEU A 19 16.15 9.30 7.01
CA LEU A 19 15.20 9.82 7.98
C LEU A 19 15.66 9.45 9.40
N SER A 20 15.69 10.45 10.27
CA SER A 20 16.07 10.26 11.66
C SER A 20 15.03 9.41 12.41
N ALA A 21 15.43 8.79 13.52
CA ALA A 21 14.61 7.81 14.24
C ALA A 21 13.32 8.39 14.84
N ASP A 22 13.24 9.72 14.97
CA ASP A 22 12.08 10.50 15.40
C ASP A 22 11.07 10.76 14.27
N TRP A 23 11.42 10.46 13.02
CA TRP A 23 10.52 10.56 11.87
C TRP A 23 9.72 9.28 11.69
N GLY A 24 8.48 9.47 11.26
CA GLY A 24 7.58 8.38 10.93
C GLY A 24 6.50 8.79 9.96
N TRP A 25 5.63 7.83 9.73
CA TRP A 25 4.46 7.98 8.89
C TRP A 25 3.22 7.38 9.50
N LYS A 26 2.09 7.95 9.09
CA LYS A 26 0.74 7.57 9.50
C LYS A 26 -0.13 7.36 8.27
N VAL A 27 -0.92 6.29 8.30
CA VAL A 27 -1.94 5.98 7.31
C VAL A 27 -3.31 6.39 7.86
N THR A 28 -4.10 7.10 7.07
CA THR A 28 -5.42 7.66 7.45
C THR A 28 -6.46 7.39 6.37
N ARG A 29 -7.72 7.78 6.58
CA ARG A 29 -8.67 7.95 5.47
C ARG A 29 -8.17 9.01 4.49
N PRO A 30 -8.66 9.07 3.23
CA PRO A 30 -8.21 10.06 2.24
C PRO A 30 -8.50 11.51 2.67
N SER A 31 -9.49 11.70 3.54
CA SER A 31 -9.82 12.99 4.14
C SER A 31 -8.75 13.49 5.12
N GLY A 32 -7.79 12.65 5.52
CA GLY A 32 -6.85 12.94 6.60
C GLY A 32 -7.36 12.60 7.99
N ARG A 33 -8.58 12.07 8.13
CA ARG A 33 -9.08 11.56 9.41
C ARG A 33 -8.54 10.17 9.73
N GLY A 34 -8.27 9.91 11.00
CA GLY A 34 -7.91 8.58 11.49
C GLY A 34 -8.91 7.48 11.10
N PHE A 35 -8.45 6.23 11.15
CA PHE A 35 -9.31 5.05 11.01
C PHE A 35 -9.98 4.70 12.34
N ASP A 36 -11.10 3.96 12.28
CA ASP A 36 -11.84 3.45 13.45
C ASP A 36 -12.04 4.47 14.57
N ASP A 37 -11.31 4.27 15.68
CA ASP A 37 -11.38 4.99 16.96
C ASP A 37 -10.30 6.09 17.09
N ASP A 38 -9.62 6.46 16.01
CA ASP A 38 -8.64 7.54 16.00
C ASP A 38 -9.36 8.88 15.71
N PRO A 39 -9.63 9.72 16.74
CA PRO A 39 -10.40 10.95 16.56
C PRO A 39 -9.58 12.05 15.87
N ALA A 40 -8.29 11.83 15.60
CA ALA A 40 -7.42 12.85 15.07
C ALA A 40 -7.75 13.22 13.62
N ASP A 41 -7.75 14.53 13.35
CA ASP A 41 -7.79 15.09 12.01
C ASP A 41 -6.38 15.58 11.64
N TYR A 42 -5.66 14.72 10.92
CA TYR A 42 -4.27 14.98 10.53
C TYR A 42 -4.18 16.11 9.50
N ALA A 43 -5.21 16.25 8.65
CA ALA A 43 -5.28 17.34 7.69
C ALA A 43 -5.47 18.69 8.38
N ALA A 44 -6.33 18.77 9.40
CA ALA A 44 -6.46 19.95 10.24
C ALA A 44 -5.15 20.27 10.99
N SER A 45 -4.53 19.25 11.60
CA SER A 45 -3.29 19.44 12.37
C SER A 45 -2.14 19.98 11.50
N LEU A 46 -2.02 19.50 10.25
CA LEU A 46 -1.06 20.04 9.29
C LEU A 46 -1.35 21.51 8.94
N ARG A 47 -2.62 21.87 8.70
CA ARG A 47 -3.02 23.26 8.36
C ARG A 47 -2.75 24.23 9.50
N ASP A 48 -3.05 23.79 10.72
CA ASP A 48 -2.97 24.64 11.92
C ASP A 48 -1.56 24.64 12.53
N GLY A 49 -0.65 23.80 12.01
CA GLY A 49 0.70 23.62 12.55
C GLY A 49 0.72 23.02 13.96
N SER A 50 -0.37 22.38 14.37
CA SER A 50 -0.54 21.81 15.70
C SER A 50 0.01 20.37 15.77
N SER A 51 0.41 19.98 16.98
CA SER A 51 0.85 18.61 17.26
C SER A 51 -0.31 17.79 17.80
N ILE A 52 -0.41 16.53 17.36
CA ILE A 52 -1.39 15.59 17.91
C ILE A 52 -0.80 14.96 19.16
N PRO A 53 -1.40 15.10 20.36
CA PRO A 53 -0.86 14.54 21.58
C PRO A 53 -0.93 13.01 21.59
N ILE A 54 0.15 12.39 22.04
CA ILE A 54 0.27 10.97 22.36
C ILE A 54 0.71 10.86 23.81
N GLU A 55 -0.13 10.30 24.65
CA GLU A 55 0.24 9.97 26.02
C GLU A 55 0.85 8.57 26.09
N GLU A 56 1.99 8.42 26.76
CA GLU A 56 2.47 7.13 27.23
C GLU A 56 1.81 6.82 28.59
N ALA A 57 1.06 5.72 28.71
CA ALA A 57 0.56 5.28 30.02
C ALA A 57 1.67 4.51 30.76
N PRO A 58 1.74 4.56 32.10
CA PRO A 58 2.72 3.80 32.87
C PRO A 58 2.63 2.31 32.54
N GLY A 59 3.75 1.68 32.17
CA GLY A 59 3.83 0.25 31.88
C GLY A 59 3.23 -0.19 30.54
N VAL A 60 2.65 0.71 29.75
CA VAL A 60 2.17 0.42 28.38
C VAL A 60 3.09 1.11 27.39
N LEU A 61 4.06 0.37 26.86
CA LEU A 61 4.93 0.85 25.78
C LEU A 61 4.08 1.45 24.67
N LEU A 62 4.45 2.66 24.25
CA LEU A 62 3.93 3.43 23.11
C LEU A 62 3.44 2.58 21.91
N ARG A 63 4.12 1.47 21.58
CA ARG A 63 3.74 0.51 20.51
C ARG A 63 2.38 -0.19 20.70
N ARG A 64 1.81 -0.22 21.91
CA ARG A 64 0.56 -0.93 22.26
C ARG A 64 -0.68 -0.04 22.28
N ARG A 65 -0.56 1.29 22.19
CA ARG A 65 -1.72 2.16 21.98
C ARG A 65 -2.16 2.10 20.51
N LYS A 66 -3.45 2.32 20.24
CA LYS A 66 -4.14 2.21 18.92
C LYS A 66 -3.56 3.08 17.78
N GLN A 67 -2.43 3.75 18.00
CA GLN A 67 -1.74 4.57 17.03
C GLN A 67 -0.52 3.78 16.56
N PRO A 68 -0.63 2.90 15.54
CA PRO A 68 0.55 2.29 14.96
C PRO A 68 1.24 3.40 14.16
N TRP A 69 2.20 4.09 14.78
CA TRP A 69 3.15 4.85 14.00
C TRP A 69 4.35 4.00 13.69
N HIS A 70 4.89 4.23 12.50
CA HIS A 70 5.96 3.43 11.98
C HIS A 70 7.15 4.33 11.73
N ARG A 71 8.33 3.84 12.11
CA ARG A 71 9.57 4.51 11.78
C ARG A 71 9.61 4.70 10.28
N ALA A 72 10.11 5.86 9.90
CA ALA A 72 10.44 6.20 8.54
C ALA A 72 11.26 5.06 7.92
N ALA A 73 10.64 4.32 7.02
CA ALA A 73 11.37 3.61 5.98
C ALA A 73 11.20 4.42 4.70
N PRO A 74 11.88 4.08 3.59
CA PRO A 74 11.68 4.77 2.31
C PRO A 74 10.34 4.46 1.67
N HIS A 75 9.88 3.22 1.83
CA HIS A 75 8.55 2.81 1.43
C HIS A 75 7.87 2.10 2.58
N ALA A 76 6.57 2.27 2.69
CA ALA A 76 5.83 1.62 3.75
C ALA A 76 6.00 0.08 3.60
N SER A 77 6.13 -0.42 2.37
CA SER A 77 6.51 -1.80 2.07
C SER A 77 7.86 -2.27 2.66
N GLY A 78 8.75 -1.37 3.09
CA GLY A 78 9.99 -1.68 3.81
C GLY A 78 9.86 -1.66 5.34
N ALA A 79 8.74 -1.14 5.87
CA ALA A 79 8.41 -1.26 7.28
C ALA A 79 7.73 -2.62 7.52
N ASN A 80 8.52 -3.60 7.99
CA ASN A 80 8.12 -5.00 8.24
C ASN A 80 6.94 -5.22 9.22
N TYR A 81 6.30 -4.14 9.69
CA TYR A 81 5.30 -4.14 10.75
C TYR A 81 4.14 -3.18 10.46
N LEU A 82 3.97 -2.74 9.21
CA LEU A 82 2.80 -1.94 8.86
C LEU A 82 1.52 -2.77 8.92
N PRO A 83 0.50 -2.33 9.67
CA PRO A 83 -0.86 -2.66 9.36
C PRO A 83 -1.20 -1.84 8.11
N PHE A 84 -0.82 -2.33 6.93
CA PHE A 84 -1.53 -1.94 5.73
C PHE A 84 -2.99 -2.30 5.99
N THR A 85 -3.80 -1.29 6.29
CA THR A 85 -5.23 -1.45 6.47
C THR A 85 -5.75 -2.06 5.16
N ALA A 86 -6.70 -2.99 5.23
CA ALA A 86 -7.33 -3.50 4.01
C ALA A 86 -8.16 -2.41 3.30
N GLU A 87 -8.26 -1.23 3.92
CA GLU A 87 -9.06 -0.09 3.51
C GLU A 87 -8.26 0.80 2.56
N VAL A 88 -8.67 0.77 1.30
CA VAL A 88 -8.28 1.71 0.25
C VAL A 88 -9.59 2.40 -0.17
N PRO A 89 -9.58 3.71 -0.45
CA PRO A 89 -8.45 4.64 -0.45
C PRO A 89 -7.98 5.05 0.96
N PHE A 90 -6.69 5.39 1.10
CA PHE A 90 -6.09 5.92 2.33
C PHE A 90 -5.27 7.18 2.04
N GLY A 91 -4.87 7.94 3.07
CA GLY A 91 -3.90 9.04 3.02
C GLY A 91 -2.62 8.63 3.74
N LEU A 92 -1.46 9.17 3.31
CA LEU A 92 -0.17 8.92 3.92
C LEU A 92 0.45 10.27 4.35
N TRP A 93 0.93 10.33 5.59
CA TRP A 93 1.43 11.55 6.21
C TRP A 93 2.80 11.29 6.81
N ILE A 94 3.71 12.27 6.68
CA ILE A 94 5.01 12.24 7.35
C ILE A 94 4.96 13.16 8.56
N PHE A 95 5.52 12.68 9.67
CA PHE A 95 5.49 13.38 10.94
C PHE A 95 6.79 13.16 11.73
N THR A 96 7.06 14.02 12.71
CA THR A 96 8.09 13.80 13.75
C THR A 96 7.48 13.68 15.13
N LEU A 97 8.12 12.91 16.00
CA LEU A 97 7.82 12.93 17.43
C LEU A 97 8.51 14.12 18.09
N VAL A 98 7.73 14.95 18.75
CA VAL A 98 8.24 16.05 19.60
C VAL A 98 7.91 15.73 21.05
N PRO A 99 8.84 15.93 22.01
CA PRO A 99 8.49 15.85 23.42
C PRO A 99 7.51 16.98 23.77
N HIS A 100 6.50 16.70 24.58
CA HIS A 100 5.53 17.69 25.04
C HIS A 100 5.76 18.01 26.53
N ASP A 101 5.53 17.05 27.43
CA ASP A 101 5.72 17.20 28.88
C ASP A 101 6.12 15.87 29.55
N GLU A 102 6.91 15.94 30.63
CA GLU A 102 7.11 14.81 31.55
C GLU A 102 6.24 15.02 32.79
N GLU A 103 5.16 14.24 32.94
CA GLU A 103 4.33 14.25 34.14
C GLU A 103 4.60 13.00 35.00
N ARG A 104 4.20 13.05 36.28
CA ARG A 104 4.24 11.88 37.18
C ARG A 104 3.44 10.67 36.66
N SER A 105 2.52 10.89 35.72
CA SER A 105 1.65 9.91 35.06
C SER A 105 2.26 9.29 33.80
N GLY A 106 3.39 9.79 33.29
CA GLY A 106 4.02 9.30 32.06
C GLY A 106 4.68 10.41 31.22
N ARG A 107 5.23 10.02 30.07
CA ARG A 107 5.74 10.98 29.07
C ARG A 107 4.68 11.29 28.03
N THR A 108 4.46 12.57 27.77
CA THR A 108 3.59 13.03 26.69
C THR A 108 4.46 13.43 25.49
N TRP A 109 4.14 12.87 24.34
CA TRP A 109 4.76 13.17 23.05
C TRP A 109 3.73 13.85 22.14
N GLY A 110 4.16 14.65 21.19
CA GLY A 110 3.35 15.17 20.10
C GLY A 110 3.77 14.57 18.76
N GLN A 111 2.81 14.27 17.88
CA GLN A 111 3.08 14.05 16.46
C GLN A 111 2.94 15.38 15.74
N ARG A 112 4.06 15.93 15.28
CA ARG A 112 4.07 17.10 14.40
C ARG A 112 4.01 16.65 12.96
N ILE A 113 2.91 16.94 12.27
CA ILE A 113 2.74 16.58 10.85
C ILE A 113 3.47 17.60 9.99
N TRP A 114 4.29 17.13 9.06
CA TRP A 114 5.08 18.00 8.17
C TRP A 114 4.49 18.12 6.79
N PHE A 115 4.05 17.01 6.22
CA PHE A 115 3.47 16.99 4.88
C PHE A 115 2.60 15.75 4.66
N ARG A 116 1.63 15.91 3.77
CA ARG A 116 0.94 14.80 3.13
C ARG A 116 1.81 14.30 1.99
N VAL A 117 1.82 12.99 1.78
CA VAL A 117 2.38 12.38 0.56
C VAL A 117 1.29 11.59 -0.16
N PRO A 118 1.45 11.39 -1.47
CA PRO A 118 0.60 10.49 -2.23
C PRO A 118 0.52 9.11 -1.57
N ALA A 119 -0.70 8.64 -1.33
CA ALA A 119 -0.92 7.41 -0.55
C ALA A 119 -0.30 6.17 -1.20
N TRP A 120 -0.19 6.16 -2.52
CA TRP A 120 0.44 5.06 -3.25
C TRP A 120 1.93 4.92 -3.00
N TRP A 121 2.63 5.93 -2.48
CA TRP A 121 4.05 5.82 -2.13
C TRP A 121 4.30 4.75 -1.06
N ALA A 122 3.26 4.43 -0.28
CA ALA A 122 3.31 3.32 0.67
C ALA A 122 3.63 1.97 -0.01
N LEU A 123 3.28 1.86 -1.30
CA LEU A 123 3.38 0.65 -2.12
C LEU A 123 4.70 0.59 -2.90
N GLY A 124 5.68 1.43 -2.59
CA GLY A 124 6.99 1.38 -3.24
C GLY A 124 7.04 2.02 -4.64
N PRO A 125 8.15 1.78 -5.39
CA PRO A 125 8.39 2.43 -6.68
C PRO A 125 7.29 2.22 -7.73
N GLN A 126 6.58 1.08 -7.69
CA GLN A 126 5.47 0.76 -8.60
C GLN A 126 4.10 1.21 -8.09
N GLY A 127 4.06 2.08 -7.08
CA GLY A 127 2.81 2.39 -6.39
C GLY A 127 1.78 3.11 -7.26
N ARG A 128 2.17 3.96 -8.24
CA ARG A 128 1.20 4.57 -9.19
C ARG A 128 0.45 3.50 -10.00
N SER A 129 1.18 2.57 -10.61
CA SER A 129 0.61 1.43 -11.35
C SER A 129 -0.27 0.57 -10.44
N THR A 130 0.14 0.40 -9.19
CA THR A 130 -0.65 -0.32 -8.19
C THR A 130 -1.94 0.43 -7.86
N ALA A 131 -1.90 1.73 -7.61
CA ALA A 131 -3.07 2.53 -7.29
C ALA A 131 -4.08 2.54 -8.45
N ALA A 132 -3.58 2.59 -9.68
CA ALA A 132 -4.38 2.44 -10.88
C ALA A 132 -5.00 1.04 -10.97
N LEU A 133 -4.23 -0.03 -10.73
CA LEU A 133 -4.75 -1.40 -10.64
C LEU A 133 -5.86 -1.52 -9.59
N LEU A 134 -5.61 -1.09 -8.35
CA LEU A 134 -6.57 -1.17 -7.25
C LEU A 134 -7.88 -0.44 -7.59
N THR A 135 -7.78 0.76 -8.15
CA THR A 135 -8.95 1.54 -8.60
C THR A 135 -9.70 0.83 -9.71
N ARG A 136 -8.98 0.19 -10.64
CA ARG A 136 -9.60 -0.58 -11.73
C ARG A 136 -10.31 -1.82 -11.20
N LEU A 137 -9.71 -2.53 -10.25
CA LEU A 137 -10.28 -3.72 -9.60
C LEU A 137 -11.58 -3.39 -8.86
N GLU A 138 -11.65 -2.26 -8.16
CA GLU A 138 -12.86 -1.82 -7.45
C GLU A 138 -14.05 -1.54 -8.36
N LYS A 139 -13.78 -1.25 -9.63
CA LYS A 139 -14.79 -0.91 -10.65
C LYS A 139 -15.07 -2.06 -11.62
N LEU A 140 -14.54 -3.25 -11.36
CA LEU A 140 -14.79 -4.39 -12.25
C LEU A 140 -16.28 -4.71 -12.30
N THR A 141 -16.77 -4.96 -13.51
CA THR A 141 -18.03 -5.68 -13.66
C THR A 141 -17.82 -7.16 -13.32
N TRP A 142 -18.89 -7.87 -12.99
CA TRP A 142 -18.77 -9.31 -12.73
C TRP A 142 -18.28 -10.09 -13.95
N ASP A 143 -18.70 -9.70 -15.16
CA ASP A 143 -18.22 -10.32 -16.40
C ASP A 143 -16.73 -10.08 -16.64
N GLU A 144 -16.21 -8.91 -16.26
CA GLU A 144 -14.78 -8.62 -16.28
C GLU A 144 -14.00 -9.48 -15.28
N VAL A 145 -14.53 -9.69 -14.06
CA VAL A 145 -13.94 -10.62 -13.09
C VAL A 145 -13.86 -12.03 -13.66
N LEU A 146 -14.95 -12.52 -14.26
CA LEU A 146 -14.99 -13.85 -14.88
C LEU A 146 -14.07 -13.96 -16.09
N THR A 147 -13.94 -12.88 -16.88
CA THR A 147 -13.05 -12.84 -18.05
C THR A 147 -11.60 -12.86 -17.61
N LEU A 148 -11.24 -12.01 -16.64
CA LEU A 148 -9.94 -11.99 -16.02
C LEU A 148 -9.58 -13.39 -15.49
N ARG A 149 -10.46 -14.02 -14.71
CA ARG A 149 -10.28 -15.40 -14.24
C ARG A 149 -10.05 -16.38 -15.40
N ARG A 150 -10.88 -16.35 -16.45
CA ARG A 150 -10.75 -17.25 -17.61
C ARG A 150 -9.41 -17.07 -18.31
N SER A 151 -8.95 -15.83 -18.50
CA SER A 151 -7.66 -15.55 -19.14
C SER A 151 -6.49 -16.11 -18.32
N TYR A 152 -6.54 -15.96 -16.99
CA TYR A 152 -5.51 -16.52 -16.10
C TYR A 152 -5.56 -18.05 -16.09
N ASN A 153 -6.74 -18.65 -15.99
CA ASN A 153 -6.90 -20.11 -16.06
C ASN A 153 -6.44 -20.67 -17.42
N GLN A 154 -6.65 -19.94 -18.52
CA GLN A 154 -6.17 -20.36 -19.83
C GLN A 154 -4.65 -20.29 -19.96
N ALA A 155 -4.03 -19.24 -19.39
CA ALA A 155 -2.58 -19.11 -19.37
C ALA A 155 -1.92 -20.14 -18.44
N TRP A 156 -2.61 -20.53 -17.37
CA TRP A 156 -2.12 -21.42 -16.32
C TRP A 156 -3.17 -22.49 -15.96
N PRO A 157 -3.40 -23.49 -16.84
CA PRO A 157 -4.53 -24.41 -16.75
C PRO A 157 -4.39 -25.52 -15.72
N THR A 158 -3.28 -25.60 -15.01
CA THR A 158 -3.04 -26.68 -14.04
C THR A 158 -3.67 -26.34 -12.69
N ASP A 159 -4.17 -27.36 -11.98
CA ASP A 159 -4.65 -27.28 -10.58
C ASP A 159 -3.55 -26.85 -9.58
N ARG A 160 -2.31 -26.69 -10.08
CA ARG A 160 -1.12 -26.23 -9.37
C ARG A 160 -0.78 -24.81 -9.81
N GLU A 161 -0.20 -24.05 -8.90
CA GLU A 161 0.34 -22.73 -9.20
C GLU A 161 1.46 -22.86 -10.24
N ASP A 162 1.46 -21.97 -11.24
CA ASP A 162 2.46 -21.96 -12.31
C ASP A 162 3.88 -21.75 -11.75
N PRO A 163 4.93 -22.36 -12.32
CA PRO A 163 6.31 -22.11 -11.92
C PRO A 163 6.69 -20.63 -11.84
N ALA A 164 6.14 -19.77 -12.72
CA ALA A 164 6.36 -18.33 -12.72
C ALA A 164 5.92 -17.67 -11.39
N TRP A 165 4.88 -18.20 -10.74
CA TRP A 165 4.45 -17.74 -9.40
C TRP A 165 5.55 -17.98 -8.37
N TYR A 166 6.09 -19.19 -8.33
CA TYR A 166 7.13 -19.58 -7.38
C TYR A 166 8.46 -18.88 -7.67
N GLU A 167 8.79 -18.70 -8.95
CA GLU A 167 9.94 -17.90 -9.38
C GLU A 167 9.81 -16.47 -8.86
N ALA A 168 8.66 -15.83 -9.05
CA ALA A 168 8.44 -14.47 -8.59
C ALA A 168 8.43 -14.36 -7.06
N GLN A 169 7.86 -15.35 -6.36
CA GLN A 169 7.90 -15.42 -4.90
C GLN A 169 9.33 -15.56 -4.38
N ASN A 170 10.14 -16.41 -5.01
CA ASN A 170 11.54 -16.60 -4.65
C ASN A 170 12.37 -15.35 -4.92
N LEU A 171 12.19 -14.74 -6.10
CA LEU A 171 12.83 -13.50 -6.47
C LEU A 171 12.50 -12.39 -5.48
N ALA A 172 11.23 -12.21 -5.14
CA ALA A 172 10.80 -11.20 -4.17
C ALA A 172 11.41 -11.44 -2.77
N ARG A 173 11.53 -12.70 -2.35
CA ARG A 173 12.17 -13.06 -1.07
C ARG A 173 13.67 -12.74 -1.06
N GLN A 174 14.38 -13.08 -2.14
CA GLN A 174 15.83 -12.88 -2.24
C GLN A 174 16.24 -11.41 -2.37
N THR A 175 15.33 -10.56 -2.85
CA THR A 175 15.57 -9.14 -3.13
C THR A 175 14.91 -8.19 -2.13
N ASN A 176 14.46 -8.70 -0.98
CA ASN A 176 13.76 -7.94 0.05
C ASN A 176 12.46 -7.25 -0.43
N ARG A 177 11.83 -7.74 -1.49
CA ARG A 177 10.50 -7.30 -1.99
C ARG A 177 9.33 -8.13 -1.42
N ALA A 178 9.59 -9.12 -0.57
CA ALA A 178 8.55 -10.00 -0.03
C ALA A 178 7.41 -9.23 0.66
N THR A 179 7.75 -8.21 1.45
CA THR A 179 6.76 -7.37 2.15
C THR A 179 5.93 -6.55 1.18
N LEU A 180 6.55 -5.96 0.14
CA LEU A 180 5.82 -5.27 -0.93
C LEU A 180 4.83 -6.20 -1.61
N LYS A 181 5.31 -7.34 -2.11
CA LYS A 181 4.47 -8.36 -2.77
C LYS A 181 3.27 -8.75 -1.91
N ASN A 182 3.48 -9.04 -0.63
CA ASN A 182 2.40 -9.43 0.28
C ASN A 182 1.40 -8.28 0.50
N ALA A 183 1.87 -7.03 0.61
CA ALA A 183 1.00 -5.87 0.74
C ALA A 183 0.14 -5.68 -0.53
N LEU A 184 0.74 -5.77 -1.72
CA LEU A 184 0.02 -5.67 -2.99
C LEU A 184 -1.06 -6.75 -3.13
N ILE A 185 -0.75 -8.00 -2.80
CA ILE A 185 -1.72 -9.10 -2.79
C ILE A 185 -2.90 -8.75 -1.89
N LYS A 186 -2.65 -8.37 -0.63
CA LYS A 186 -3.70 -8.04 0.33
C LYS A 186 -4.62 -6.92 -0.17
N HIS A 187 -4.05 -5.87 -0.78
CA HIS A 187 -4.84 -4.74 -1.28
C HIS A 187 -5.68 -5.12 -2.50
N THR A 188 -5.12 -5.88 -3.44
CA THR A 188 -5.86 -6.32 -4.63
C THR A 188 -6.98 -7.30 -4.29
N GLU A 189 -6.77 -8.20 -3.33
CA GLU A 189 -7.81 -9.08 -2.80
C GLU A 189 -8.95 -8.29 -2.12
N ALA A 190 -8.60 -7.26 -1.33
CA ALA A 190 -9.59 -6.41 -0.66
C ALA A 190 -10.40 -5.58 -1.68
N ALA A 191 -9.75 -5.02 -2.70
CA ALA A 191 -10.39 -4.30 -3.80
C ALA A 191 -11.37 -5.20 -4.57
N LEU A 192 -10.94 -6.42 -4.93
CA LEU A 192 -11.80 -7.41 -5.57
C LEU A 192 -12.99 -7.80 -4.70
N THR A 193 -12.78 -7.97 -3.39
CA THR A 193 -13.85 -8.30 -2.44
C THR A 193 -14.87 -7.17 -2.34
N ARG A 194 -14.43 -5.90 -2.34
CA ARG A 194 -15.33 -4.74 -2.36
C ARG A 194 -16.14 -4.69 -3.66
N ALA A 195 -15.48 -4.85 -4.81
CA ALA A 195 -16.17 -4.91 -6.11
C ALA A 195 -17.23 -6.02 -6.14
N ALA A 196 -16.88 -7.23 -5.69
CA ALA A 196 -17.81 -8.34 -5.64
C ALA A 196 -19.03 -8.05 -4.75
N ARG A 197 -18.83 -7.41 -3.59
CA ARG A 197 -19.93 -7.02 -2.70
C ARG A 197 -20.90 -6.03 -3.37
N ILE A 198 -20.40 -5.07 -4.14
CA ILE A 198 -21.25 -4.13 -4.91
C ILE A 198 -22.19 -4.90 -5.86
N HIS A 199 -21.71 -6.01 -6.43
CA HIS A 199 -22.48 -6.89 -7.32
C HIS A 199 -23.26 -8.00 -6.58
N GLY A 200 -23.36 -7.95 -5.25
CA GLY A 200 -24.04 -8.98 -4.46
C GLY A 200 -23.37 -10.36 -4.50
N LYS A 201 -22.08 -10.42 -4.82
CA LYS A 201 -21.28 -11.65 -4.89
C LYS A 201 -20.37 -11.79 -3.68
N ARG A 202 -20.05 -13.04 -3.33
CA ARG A 202 -19.09 -13.39 -2.29
C ARG A 202 -17.89 -14.09 -2.91
N VAL A 203 -16.72 -13.49 -2.78
CA VAL A 203 -15.43 -14.10 -3.14
C VAL A 203 -14.96 -14.93 -1.95
N ARG A 204 -14.62 -16.21 -2.18
CA ARG A 204 -14.06 -17.09 -1.15
C ARG A 204 -12.55 -16.88 -1.06
N ASN A 205 -12.00 -17.10 0.12
CA ASN A 205 -10.55 -17.11 0.32
C ASN A 205 -9.90 -18.16 -0.59
N PHE A 206 -8.81 -17.77 -1.27
CA PHE A 206 -8.08 -18.56 -2.28
C PHE A 206 -8.91 -19.05 -3.47
N SER A 207 -9.95 -18.30 -3.84
CA SER A 207 -10.67 -18.51 -5.11
C SER A 207 -9.81 -18.20 -6.33
N ASP A 208 -10.19 -18.71 -7.51
CA ASP A 208 -9.45 -18.46 -8.76
C ASP A 208 -9.38 -16.96 -9.10
N GLU A 209 -10.43 -16.21 -8.77
CA GLU A 209 -10.47 -14.75 -8.90
C GLU A 209 -9.39 -14.08 -8.03
N GLN A 210 -9.19 -14.58 -6.80
CA GLN A 210 -8.12 -14.08 -5.93
C GLN A 210 -6.73 -14.47 -6.44
N LYS A 211 -6.53 -15.74 -6.83
CA LYS A 211 -5.25 -16.18 -7.42
C LYS A 211 -4.85 -15.28 -8.58
N THR A 212 -5.81 -14.99 -9.45
CA THR A 212 -5.63 -14.12 -10.60
C THR A 212 -5.12 -12.72 -10.22
N VAL A 213 -5.75 -12.05 -9.26
CA VAL A 213 -5.27 -10.72 -8.82
C VAL A 213 -3.94 -10.81 -8.06
N CYS A 214 -3.68 -11.93 -7.35
CA CYS A 214 -2.40 -12.19 -6.71
C CYS A 214 -1.26 -12.25 -7.74
N PHE A 215 -1.48 -12.92 -8.88
CA PHE A 215 -0.51 -12.94 -9.99
C PHE A 215 -0.19 -11.53 -10.50
N ALA A 216 -1.21 -10.70 -10.76
CA ALA A 216 -1.01 -9.32 -11.19
C ALA A 216 -0.26 -8.49 -10.12
N ALA A 217 -0.63 -8.63 -8.86
CA ALA A 217 0.03 -7.94 -7.74
C ALA A 217 1.50 -8.32 -7.60
N THR A 218 1.82 -9.61 -7.69
CA THR A 218 3.21 -10.09 -7.63
C THR A 218 4.00 -9.58 -8.82
N ALA A 219 3.42 -9.58 -10.02
CA ALA A 219 4.09 -9.07 -11.21
C ALA A 219 4.54 -7.61 -11.03
N LEU A 220 3.66 -6.74 -10.51
CA LEU A 220 4.02 -5.36 -10.20
C LEU A 220 5.09 -5.26 -9.12
N ALA A 221 5.11 -6.17 -8.14
CA ALA A 221 6.11 -6.16 -7.06
C ALA A 221 7.55 -6.46 -7.53
N ILE A 222 7.70 -7.16 -8.66
CA ILE A 222 8.98 -7.65 -9.19
C ILE A 222 9.29 -7.11 -10.58
N GLU A 223 8.50 -6.18 -11.11
CA GLU A 223 8.59 -5.71 -12.49
C GLU A 223 9.95 -5.10 -12.83
N ASP A 224 10.49 -4.31 -11.90
CA ASP A 224 11.83 -3.71 -12.01
C ASP A 224 12.95 -4.77 -11.93
N LEU A 225 12.70 -5.87 -11.22
CA LEU A 225 13.68 -6.93 -10.99
C LEU A 225 13.72 -7.95 -12.13
N SER A 226 12.57 -8.25 -12.72
CA SER A 226 12.44 -9.20 -13.83
C SER A 226 11.27 -8.80 -14.74
N PRO A 227 11.51 -7.89 -15.71
CA PRO A 227 10.47 -7.44 -16.64
C PRO A 227 9.87 -8.59 -17.46
N SER A 228 10.66 -9.61 -17.80
CA SER A 228 10.18 -10.78 -18.55
C SER A 228 9.21 -11.63 -17.74
N LEU A 229 9.49 -11.85 -16.45
CA LEU A 229 8.62 -12.59 -15.55
C LEU A 229 7.35 -11.80 -15.26
N ALA A 230 7.47 -10.49 -14.99
CA ALA A 230 6.32 -9.61 -14.81
C ALA A 230 5.45 -9.56 -16.06
N HIS A 231 6.03 -9.47 -17.26
CA HIS A 231 5.29 -9.50 -18.52
C HIS A 231 4.46 -10.78 -18.68
N ARG A 232 5.03 -11.94 -18.35
CA ARG A 232 4.29 -13.22 -18.36
C ARG A 232 3.12 -13.20 -17.38
N LEU A 233 3.36 -12.74 -16.16
CA LEU A 233 2.35 -12.71 -15.09
C LEU A 233 1.24 -11.67 -15.33
N LEU A 234 1.54 -10.54 -16.00
CA LEU A 234 0.58 -9.51 -16.39
C LEU A 234 -0.12 -9.81 -17.71
N GLY A 235 0.42 -10.69 -18.55
CA GLY A 235 -0.10 -10.98 -19.88
C GLY A 235 -1.61 -11.25 -19.89
N PRO A 236 -2.14 -12.13 -19.03
CA PRO A 236 -3.57 -12.41 -18.98
C PRO A 236 -4.42 -11.25 -18.46
N LEU A 237 -3.90 -10.43 -17.54
CA LEU A 237 -4.57 -9.18 -17.14
C LEU A 237 -4.62 -8.20 -18.30
N ARG A 238 -3.53 -8.11 -19.08
CA ARG A 238 -3.47 -7.28 -20.28
C ARG A 238 -4.50 -7.69 -21.34
N LEU A 239 -4.67 -8.99 -21.54
CA LEU A 239 -5.68 -9.53 -22.46
C LEU A 239 -7.11 -9.29 -21.97
N ALA A 240 -7.35 -9.39 -20.66
CA ALA A 240 -8.70 -9.28 -20.10
C ALA A 240 -9.15 -7.82 -19.90
N LEU A 241 -8.26 -6.95 -19.44
CA LEU A 241 -8.60 -5.62 -18.92
C LEU A 241 -7.81 -4.48 -19.58
N GLY A 242 -6.79 -4.80 -20.38
CA GLY A 242 -5.87 -3.82 -20.95
C GLY A 242 -4.58 -3.66 -20.16
N ASP A 243 -3.68 -2.82 -20.66
CA ASP A 243 -2.37 -2.62 -20.06
C ASP A 243 -2.46 -1.76 -18.78
N VAL A 244 -2.07 -2.33 -17.64
CA VAL A 244 -2.11 -1.66 -16.33
C VAL A 244 -1.31 -0.36 -16.30
N HIS A 245 -0.26 -0.24 -17.11
CA HIS A 245 0.57 0.97 -17.18
C HIS A 245 -0.14 2.14 -17.88
N THR A 246 -1.24 1.87 -18.58
CA THR A 246 -2.05 2.87 -19.28
C THR A 246 -3.28 3.33 -18.49
N TYR A 247 -3.57 2.68 -17.36
CA TYR A 247 -4.72 3.01 -16.54
C TYR A 247 -4.56 4.39 -15.87
N PRO A 248 -5.66 5.16 -15.74
CA PRO A 248 -5.60 6.44 -15.07
C PRO A 248 -5.27 6.25 -13.59
N VAL A 249 -4.26 6.99 -13.11
CA VAL A 249 -3.94 7.07 -11.69
C VAL A 249 -5.07 7.84 -10.99
N PRO A 250 -5.67 7.32 -9.91
CA PRO A 250 -6.79 7.99 -9.26
C PRO A 250 -6.31 9.25 -8.53
N THR A 251 -7.18 10.25 -8.41
CA THR A 251 -6.84 11.55 -7.80
C THR A 251 -6.36 11.44 -6.35
N TRP A 252 -6.85 10.48 -5.56
CA TRP A 252 -6.37 10.24 -4.19
C TRP A 252 -4.92 9.73 -4.15
N ALA A 253 -4.48 9.14 -5.26
CA ALA A 253 -3.10 8.75 -5.47
C ALA A 253 -2.31 9.89 -6.13
N ASP A 254 -2.91 10.75 -6.93
CA ASP A 254 -2.15 11.81 -7.62
C ASP A 254 -2.01 13.11 -6.81
N SER A 255 -2.83 13.31 -5.78
CA SER A 255 -2.79 14.52 -4.96
C SER A 255 -1.52 14.58 -4.11
N LEU A 256 -0.55 15.34 -4.59
CA LEU A 256 0.49 16.01 -3.80
C LEU A 256 -0.14 17.15 -2.99
#